data_AF-A0A5J4ZS99-F1
#
_entry.id   AF-A0A5J4ZS99-F1
#
_cell.length_a   1.000
_cell.length_b   1.000
_cell.length_c   1.000
_cell.angle_alpha   90.00
_cell.angle_beta   90.00
_cell.angle_gamma   90.00
#
_symmetry.space_group_name_H-M   'P 1'
#
loop_
_entity.id
_entity.type
_entity.pdbx_description
1 polymer ?
#
loop_
_entity_poly.entity_id
_entity_poly.type
_entity_poly.pdbx_seq_one_letter_code
_entity_poly.pdbx_strand_id
1 'polypeptide(L)'
;MEGVEGQSSTPAGRYTLQPSRFSNEDILFCIDVDAESLVEMKVTGPGGRPITRLDSIKQAILLFVNAKLAINPDHRFAFTVLGKSASWLRKEFSSEVDSAVAAVRGLSADSSSGHADLTHLFRVAAHEAKKSRAQNRIFRVILIYCRSSVQPHHQWPASQKLFTLDVMYLHDKPGPDNCPQKVYDALVEALEHVSEYEGYIFESGQGLTACTSPLHVFAAITSSATLCARRH
;
A
#
# COMPACT_ATOMS: atom_id res chain seq x y z
N MET A 1 18.22 33.02 62.10
CA MET A 1 17.17 33.30 61.09
C MET A 1 17.87 33.29 59.75
N GLU A 2 17.86 32.10 59.12
CA GLU A 2 17.10 31.80 57.88
C GLU A 2 17.92 32.25 56.65
N GLY A 3 18.33 31.42 55.69
CA GLY A 3 17.91 30.08 55.29
C GLY A 3 17.48 30.13 53.83
N VAL A 4 18.32 29.72 52.87
CA VAL A 4 17.91 29.31 51.50
C VAL A 4 18.96 28.35 50.93
N GLU A 5 18.71 27.04 51.03
CA GLU A 5 19.27 26.05 50.10
C GLU A 5 18.10 25.47 49.30
N GLY A 6 18.13 25.68 47.98
CA GLY A 6 17.12 25.20 47.06
C GLY A 6 17.27 23.70 46.79
N GLN A 7 16.33 22.91 47.27
CA GLN A 7 16.04 21.58 46.73
C GLN A 7 15.00 21.69 45.61
N SER A 8 15.32 21.22 44.40
CA SER A 8 14.41 20.38 43.63
C SER A 8 15.17 19.65 42.53
N SER A 9 15.64 18.44 42.81
CA SER A 9 16.02 17.47 41.80
C SER A 9 14.77 16.71 41.36
N THR A 10 14.09 17.18 40.32
CA THR A 10 13.04 16.41 39.65
C THR A 10 13.70 15.25 38.89
N PRO A 11 13.32 13.98 39.09
CA PRO A 11 13.86 12.91 38.27
C PRO A 11 13.31 13.08 36.85
N ALA A 12 14.21 13.19 35.87
CA ALA A 12 13.86 13.21 34.46
C ALA A 12 12.97 12.01 34.15
N GLY A 13 11.70 12.28 33.82
CA GLY A 13 10.73 11.27 33.43
C GLY A 13 11.28 10.48 32.25
N ARG A 14 11.70 9.24 32.52
CA ARG A 14 12.03 8.28 31.48
C ARG A 14 10.72 7.99 30.75
N TYR A 15 10.61 8.47 29.51
CA TYR A 15 9.53 8.05 28.61
C TYR A 15 9.71 6.56 28.33
N THR A 16 9.02 5.72 29.08
CA THR A 16 8.96 4.28 28.82
C THR A 16 7.78 4.05 27.90
N LEU A 17 8.05 3.80 26.62
CA LEU A 17 7.02 3.32 25.71
C LEU A 17 6.63 1.90 26.17
N GLN A 18 5.34 1.67 26.40
CA GLN A 18 4.81 0.33 26.65
C GLN A 18 5.23 -0.58 25.49
N PRO A 19 5.82 -1.77 25.76
CA PRO A 19 6.13 -2.72 24.70
C PRO A 19 4.83 -3.19 24.01
N SER A 20 4.51 -2.62 22.84
CA SER A 20 3.46 -3.15 21.98
C SER A 20 4.01 -4.32 21.19
N ARG A 21 3.36 -5.50 21.27
CA ARG A 21 3.68 -6.60 20.35
C ARG A 21 3.16 -6.20 18.96
N PHE A 22 4.05 -6.11 17.99
CA PHE A 22 3.64 -5.92 16.60
C PHE A 22 2.87 -7.15 16.15
N SER A 23 1.64 -6.94 15.68
CA SER A 23 0.81 -8.04 15.17
C SER A 23 1.41 -8.62 13.89
N ASN A 24 1.21 -9.91 13.71
CA ASN A 24 1.62 -10.60 12.49
C ASN A 24 0.63 -10.25 11.38
N GLU A 25 1.14 -9.76 10.25
CA GLU A 25 0.31 -9.34 9.10
C GLU A 25 0.59 -10.20 7.87
N ASP A 26 -0.48 -10.53 7.16
CA ASP A 26 -0.46 -11.02 5.79
C ASP A 26 -0.87 -9.87 4.87
N ILE A 27 0.04 -9.45 4.00
CA ILE A 27 -0.13 -8.28 3.14
C ILE A 27 -0.20 -8.73 1.68
N LEU A 28 -1.35 -8.50 1.05
CA LEU A 28 -1.57 -8.76 -0.37
C LEU A 28 -1.37 -7.48 -1.16
N PHE A 29 -0.34 -7.45 -2.00
CA PHE A 29 -0.19 -6.37 -2.98
C PHE A 29 -1.06 -6.65 -4.21
N CYS A 30 -1.77 -5.64 -4.68
CA CYS A 30 -2.43 -5.62 -5.98
C CYS A 30 -1.90 -4.45 -6.80
N ILE A 31 -1.19 -4.74 -7.89
CA ILE A 31 -0.54 -3.73 -8.72
C ILE A 31 -1.30 -3.57 -10.03
N ASP A 32 -1.82 -2.38 -10.30
CA ASP A 32 -2.36 -2.03 -11.60
C ASP A 32 -1.25 -1.99 -12.65
N VAL A 33 -1.38 -2.83 -13.68
CA VAL A 33 -0.39 -3.01 -14.73
C VAL A 33 -0.78 -2.31 -16.03
N ASP A 34 -1.76 -1.40 -15.99
CA ASP A 34 -2.17 -0.64 -17.17
C ASP A 34 -1.02 0.13 -17.84
N ALA A 35 -1.19 0.50 -19.11
CA ALA A 35 -0.23 1.32 -19.85
C ALA A 35 0.11 2.65 -19.16
N GLU A 36 -0.83 3.24 -18.39
CA GLU A 36 -0.55 4.44 -17.58
C GLU A 36 0.55 4.23 -16.52
N SER A 37 0.88 2.98 -16.17
CA SER A 37 2.02 2.64 -15.29
C SER A 37 3.39 2.80 -15.98
N LEU A 38 3.45 2.85 -17.31
CA LEU A 38 4.70 3.06 -18.06
C LEU A 38 5.05 4.53 -18.22
N VAL A 39 4.17 5.45 -17.83
CA VAL A 39 4.44 6.88 -17.99
C VAL A 39 5.65 7.27 -17.15
N GLU A 40 6.57 8.02 -17.77
CA GLU A 40 7.78 8.49 -17.12
C GLU A 40 7.44 9.47 -15.99
N MET A 41 8.14 9.31 -14.88
CA MET A 41 8.08 10.27 -13.78
C MET A 41 9.09 11.39 -14.03
N LYS A 42 8.84 12.57 -13.46
CA LYS A 42 9.72 13.75 -13.55
C LYS A 42 11.03 13.62 -12.74
N VAL A 43 11.33 12.42 -12.26
CA VAL A 43 12.54 12.09 -11.51
C VAL A 43 13.44 11.29 -12.41
N THR A 44 14.73 11.59 -12.41
CA THR A 44 15.73 10.78 -13.09
C THR A 44 16.23 9.68 -12.17
N GLY A 45 16.23 8.44 -12.64
CA GLY A 45 16.82 7.30 -11.95
C GLY A 45 18.34 7.31 -11.95
N PRO A 46 18.97 6.25 -11.42
CA PRO A 46 20.42 6.10 -11.41
C PRO A 46 21.02 6.30 -12.81
N GLY A 47 21.97 7.23 -12.94
CA GLY A 47 22.61 7.54 -14.21
C GLY A 47 21.78 8.43 -15.15
N GLY A 48 20.79 9.17 -14.65
CA GLY A 48 20.04 10.16 -15.44
C GLY A 48 18.95 9.56 -16.33
N ARG A 49 18.69 8.25 -16.23
CA ARG A 49 17.67 7.57 -17.05
C ARG A 49 16.26 7.94 -16.57
N PRO A 50 15.30 8.14 -17.47
CA PRO A 50 13.90 8.24 -17.09
C PRO A 50 13.46 6.97 -16.33
N ILE A 51 12.67 7.15 -15.27
CA ILE A 51 12.04 6.02 -14.54
C ILE A 51 10.54 6.07 -14.77
N THR A 52 9.94 4.91 -15.01
CA THR A 52 8.49 4.80 -15.14
C THR A 52 7.82 4.76 -13.76
N ARG A 53 6.51 4.98 -13.69
CA ARG A 53 5.75 4.73 -12.45
C ARG A 53 5.94 3.29 -11.98
N LEU A 54 5.88 2.32 -12.89
CA LEU A 54 6.08 0.92 -12.59
C LEU A 54 7.45 0.63 -11.98
N ASP A 55 8.53 1.25 -12.47
CA ASP A 55 9.87 1.13 -11.87
C ASP A 55 9.92 1.67 -10.44
N SER A 56 9.25 2.78 -10.19
CA SER A 56 9.18 3.39 -8.85
C SER A 56 8.33 2.54 -7.89
N ILE A 57 7.22 1.97 -8.37
CA ILE A 57 6.39 1.02 -7.62
C ILE A 57 7.22 -0.21 -7.24
N LYS A 58 7.96 -0.78 -8.20
CA LYS A 58 8.85 -1.93 -7.97
C LYS A 58 9.85 -1.65 -6.84
N GLN A 59 10.51 -0.50 -6.88
CA GLN A 59 11.47 -0.10 -5.84
C GLN A 59 10.80 0.14 -4.48
N ALA A 60 9.64 0.79 -4.46
CA ALA A 60 8.92 1.08 -3.21
C ALA A 60 8.39 -0.19 -2.53
N ILE A 61 7.90 -1.18 -3.30
CA ILE A 61 7.49 -2.48 -2.77
C ILE A 61 8.67 -3.17 -2.09
N LEU A 62 9.85 -3.20 -2.72
CA LEU A 62 11.03 -3.82 -2.13
C LEU A 62 11.47 -3.10 -0.86
N LEU A 63 11.47 -1.77 -0.85
CA LEU A 63 11.78 -1.00 0.35
C LEU A 63 10.75 -1.28 1.46
N PHE A 64 9.47 -1.37 1.13
CA PHE A 64 8.37 -1.68 2.06
C PHE A 64 8.55 -3.05 2.71
N VAL A 65 8.77 -4.09 1.90
CA VAL A 65 8.97 -5.46 2.39
C VAL A 65 10.16 -5.52 3.35
N ASN A 66 11.31 -4.93 2.97
CA ASN A 66 12.48 -4.91 3.84
C ASN A 66 12.22 -4.18 5.15
N ALA A 67 11.55 -3.02 5.11
CA ALA A 67 11.25 -2.26 6.32
C ALA A 67 10.26 -2.97 7.24
N LYS A 68 9.20 -3.58 6.69
CA LYS A 68 8.23 -4.35 7.49
C LYS A 68 8.89 -5.57 8.11
N LEU A 69 9.69 -6.32 7.38
CA LEU A 69 10.42 -7.48 7.93
C LEU A 69 11.45 -7.08 9.01
N ALA A 70 12.06 -5.90 8.88
CA ALA A 70 12.93 -5.36 9.92
C ALA A 70 12.18 -5.00 11.22
N ILE A 71 10.90 -4.64 11.13
CA ILE A 71 10.02 -4.39 12.29
C ILE A 71 9.52 -5.71 12.89
N ASN A 72 9.04 -6.61 12.04
CA ASN A 72 8.57 -7.93 12.45
C ASN A 72 8.85 -8.95 11.31
N PRO A 73 9.77 -9.92 11.52
CA PRO A 73 10.14 -10.90 10.51
C PRO A 73 9.01 -11.89 10.18
N ASP A 74 7.97 -11.97 11.01
CA ASP A 74 6.83 -12.85 10.77
C ASP A 74 5.83 -12.28 9.75
N HIS A 75 6.01 -11.05 9.25
CA HIS A 75 5.18 -10.52 8.17
C HIS A 75 5.32 -11.35 6.90
N ARG A 76 4.21 -11.57 6.19
CA ARG A 76 4.21 -12.33 4.94
C ARG A 76 3.54 -11.53 3.82
N PHE A 77 4.04 -11.71 2.61
CA PHE A 77 3.61 -10.95 1.43
C PHE A 77 3.19 -11.89 0.31
N ALA A 78 2.14 -11.50 -0.41
CA ALA A 78 1.70 -12.11 -1.66
C ALA A 78 1.40 -11.02 -2.70
N PHE A 79 1.33 -11.40 -3.98
CA PHE A 79 1.29 -10.45 -5.09
C PHE A 79 0.24 -10.84 -6.13
N THR A 80 -0.57 -9.86 -6.50
CA THR A 80 -1.53 -9.90 -7.60
C THR A 80 -1.31 -8.71 -8.53
N VAL A 81 -1.78 -8.84 -9.76
CA VAL A 81 -1.82 -7.74 -10.73
C VAL A 81 -3.26 -7.47 -11.13
N LEU A 82 -3.55 -6.21 -11.43
CA LEU A 82 -4.84 -5.75 -11.93
C LEU A 82 -4.69 -5.34 -13.39
N GLY A 83 -5.18 -6.21 -14.29
CA GLY A 83 -5.47 -5.86 -15.68
C GLY A 83 -6.95 -5.53 -15.81
N LYS A 84 -7.70 -6.31 -16.59
CA LYS A 84 -9.19 -6.23 -16.60
C LYS A 84 -9.80 -6.67 -15.27
N SER A 85 -9.21 -7.70 -14.66
CA SER A 85 -9.54 -8.23 -13.35
C SER A 85 -8.26 -8.68 -12.66
N ALA A 86 -8.31 -8.93 -11.36
CA ALA A 86 -7.14 -9.33 -10.60
C ALA A 86 -6.70 -10.75 -10.92
N SER A 87 -5.39 -10.96 -11.11
CA SER A 87 -4.78 -12.28 -11.29
C SER A 87 -3.55 -12.44 -10.40
N TRP A 88 -3.22 -13.69 -10.05
CA TRP A 88 -2.07 -13.98 -9.20
C TRP A 88 -0.76 -13.80 -9.95
N LEU A 89 0.15 -13.03 -9.35
CA LEU A 89 1.56 -13.01 -9.74
C LEU A 89 2.37 -13.96 -8.87
N ARG A 90 2.05 -14.00 -7.56
CA ARG A 90 2.60 -14.93 -6.58
C ARG A 90 1.61 -15.13 -5.45
N LYS A 91 1.13 -16.36 -5.28
CA LYS A 91 0.00 -16.68 -4.40
C LYS A 91 0.45 -17.00 -2.98
N GLU A 92 1.61 -17.62 -2.83
CA GLU A 92 2.11 -18.09 -1.55
C GLU A 92 2.63 -16.92 -0.71
N PHE A 93 1.99 -16.69 0.44
CA PHE A 93 2.44 -15.73 1.45
C PHE A 93 3.80 -16.12 2.00
N SER A 94 4.80 -15.25 1.83
CA SER A 94 6.19 -15.51 2.21
C SER A 94 6.81 -14.31 2.92
N SER A 95 7.68 -14.58 3.90
CA SER A 95 8.55 -13.61 4.57
C SER A 95 9.90 -13.42 3.87
N GLU A 96 10.16 -14.14 2.77
CA GLU A 96 11.45 -14.11 2.09
C GLU A 96 11.55 -12.94 1.13
N VAL A 97 12.59 -12.11 1.29
CA VAL A 97 12.84 -10.95 0.41
C VAL A 97 13.03 -11.39 -1.04
N ASP A 98 13.70 -12.52 -1.29
CA ASP A 98 13.89 -13.06 -2.64
C ASP A 98 12.58 -13.40 -3.34
N SER A 99 11.56 -13.81 -2.58
CA SER A 99 10.22 -14.07 -3.10
C SER A 99 9.57 -12.78 -3.62
N ALA A 100 9.70 -11.69 -2.87
CA ALA A 100 9.25 -10.36 -3.28
C ALA A 100 10.05 -9.84 -4.49
N VAL A 101 11.39 -10.00 -4.50
CA VAL A 101 12.25 -9.64 -5.65
C VAL A 101 11.81 -10.38 -6.91
N ALA A 102 11.55 -11.68 -6.82
CA ALA A 102 11.08 -12.47 -7.95
C ALA A 102 9.70 -12.00 -8.45
N ALA A 103 8.76 -11.70 -7.55
CA ALA A 103 7.46 -11.17 -7.92
C ALA A 103 7.57 -9.81 -8.62
N VAL A 104 8.33 -8.88 -8.04
CA VAL A 104 8.55 -7.53 -8.58
C VAL A 104 9.24 -7.58 -9.96
N ARG A 105 10.16 -8.52 -10.19
CA ARG A 105 10.77 -8.74 -11.51
C ARG A 105 9.78 -9.24 -12.56
N GLY A 106 8.76 -10.00 -12.14
CA GLY A 106 7.70 -10.51 -13.01
C GLY A 106 6.63 -9.47 -13.39
N LEU A 107 6.66 -8.26 -12.79
CA LEU A 107 5.73 -7.19 -13.15
C LEU A 107 6.08 -6.58 -14.52
N SER A 108 5.11 -6.61 -15.42
CA SER A 108 5.14 -5.97 -16.73
C SER A 108 3.82 -5.27 -16.97
N ALA A 109 3.84 -4.16 -17.70
CA ALA A 109 2.61 -3.50 -18.11
C ALA A 109 1.85 -4.33 -19.16
N ASP A 110 0.53 -4.25 -19.10
CA ASP A 110 -0.42 -4.83 -20.02
C ASP A 110 -1.22 -3.68 -20.66
N SER A 111 -1.14 -3.55 -21.98
CA SER A 111 -1.83 -2.49 -22.73
C SER A 111 -3.29 -2.82 -23.05
N SER A 112 -3.82 -3.95 -22.56
CA SER A 112 -5.12 -4.48 -22.97
C SER A 112 -6.32 -4.09 -22.08
N SER A 113 -6.15 -3.20 -21.09
CA SER A 113 -7.11 -3.04 -20.00
C SER A 113 -7.94 -1.74 -20.01
N GLY A 114 -9.02 -1.71 -20.80
CA GLY A 114 -10.02 -0.61 -20.73
C GLY A 114 -10.96 -0.63 -19.51
N HIS A 115 -10.94 -1.71 -18.71
CA HIS A 115 -11.79 -1.87 -17.51
C HIS A 115 -10.95 -2.30 -16.31
N ALA A 116 -11.39 -1.94 -15.10
CA ALA A 116 -10.76 -2.34 -13.84
C ALA A 116 -11.82 -2.92 -12.88
N ASP A 117 -11.99 -4.26 -12.89
CA ASP A 117 -12.91 -4.96 -12.00
C ASP A 117 -12.19 -5.50 -10.75
N LEU A 118 -12.50 -4.91 -9.59
CA LEU A 118 -11.97 -5.31 -8.28
C LEU A 118 -12.74 -6.48 -7.65
N THR A 119 -13.85 -6.93 -8.23
CA THR A 119 -14.69 -8.00 -7.67
C THR A 119 -13.88 -9.27 -7.38
N HIS A 120 -13.03 -9.69 -8.32
CA HIS A 120 -12.20 -10.88 -8.13
C HIS A 120 -11.13 -10.66 -7.05
N LEU A 121 -10.52 -9.47 -6.97
CA LEU A 121 -9.59 -9.11 -5.91
C LEU A 121 -10.25 -9.25 -4.54
N PHE A 122 -11.46 -8.73 -4.38
CA PHE A 122 -12.17 -8.76 -3.10
C PHE A 122 -12.57 -10.19 -2.70
N ARG A 123 -12.96 -11.04 -3.66
CA ARG A 123 -13.20 -12.47 -3.40
C ARG A 123 -11.95 -13.18 -2.90
N VAL A 124 -10.82 -12.94 -3.56
CA VAL A 124 -9.52 -13.48 -3.16
C VAL A 124 -9.13 -12.98 -1.77
N ALA A 125 -9.22 -11.66 -1.55
CA ALA A 125 -8.89 -11.01 -0.29
C ALA A 125 -9.73 -11.56 0.88
N ALA A 126 -11.04 -11.67 0.69
CA ALA A 126 -11.94 -12.23 1.70
C ALA A 126 -11.63 -13.70 2.04
N HIS A 127 -11.22 -14.50 1.06
CA HIS A 127 -10.83 -15.89 1.28
C HIS A 127 -9.53 -15.99 2.08
N GLU A 128 -8.51 -15.23 1.69
CA GLU A 128 -7.22 -15.23 2.39
C GLU A 128 -7.33 -14.58 3.78
N ALA A 129 -8.14 -13.54 3.95
CA ALA A 129 -8.38 -12.92 5.25
C ALA A 129 -8.96 -13.90 6.28
N LYS A 130 -9.89 -14.78 5.88
CA LYS A 130 -10.41 -15.84 6.76
C LYS A 130 -9.30 -16.80 7.21
N LYS A 131 -8.36 -17.16 6.33
CA LYS A 131 -7.22 -18.01 6.68
C LYS A 131 -6.25 -17.30 7.61
N SER A 132 -5.92 -16.03 7.34
CA SER A 132 -5.05 -15.22 8.20
C SER A 132 -5.64 -15.07 9.59
N ARG A 133 -6.95 -14.80 9.70
CA ARG A 133 -7.67 -14.72 10.98
C ARG A 133 -7.62 -16.04 11.75
N ALA A 134 -7.75 -17.19 11.07
CA ALA A 134 -7.61 -18.51 11.70
C ALA A 134 -6.19 -18.76 12.25
N GLN A 135 -5.18 -18.05 11.74
CA GLN A 135 -3.79 -18.07 12.22
C GLN A 135 -3.48 -16.93 13.20
N ASN A 136 -4.50 -16.18 13.66
CA ASN A 136 -4.35 -15.00 14.50
C ASN A 136 -3.46 -13.90 13.88
N ARG A 137 -3.67 -13.64 12.59
CA ARG A 137 -2.94 -12.64 11.80
C ARG A 137 -3.89 -11.63 11.19
N ILE A 138 -3.44 -10.39 11.12
CA ILE A 138 -4.16 -9.31 10.43
C ILE A 138 -3.97 -9.49 8.93
N PHE A 139 -5.01 -9.25 8.14
CA PHE A 139 -4.93 -9.30 6.68
C PHE A 139 -5.18 -7.93 6.07
N ARG A 140 -4.27 -7.49 5.20
CA ARG A 140 -4.33 -6.19 4.52
C ARG A 140 -4.15 -6.35 3.02
N VAL A 141 -4.87 -5.55 2.25
CA VAL A 141 -4.70 -5.41 0.81
C VAL A 141 -4.14 -4.02 0.55
N ILE A 142 -3.04 -3.95 -0.20
CA ILE A 142 -2.48 -2.68 -0.69
C ILE A 142 -2.69 -2.64 -2.19
N LEU A 143 -3.65 -1.82 -2.63
CA LEU A 143 -3.96 -1.58 -4.04
C LEU A 143 -3.16 -0.39 -4.56
N ILE A 144 -2.34 -0.61 -5.56
CA ILE A 144 -1.62 0.46 -6.29
C ILE A 144 -2.34 0.66 -7.62
N TYR A 145 -3.10 1.75 -7.74
CA TYR A 145 -3.95 2.05 -8.90
C TYR A 145 -3.33 3.16 -9.75
N CYS A 146 -3.23 2.95 -11.06
CA CYS A 146 -2.49 3.85 -11.96
C CYS A 146 -3.34 4.56 -13.02
N ARG A 147 -4.61 4.15 -13.22
CA ARG A 147 -5.46 4.70 -14.28
C ARG A 147 -6.11 6.02 -13.89
N SER A 148 -6.02 7.02 -14.75
CA SER A 148 -6.61 8.35 -14.51
C SER A 148 -7.98 8.55 -15.18
N SER A 149 -8.33 7.66 -16.11
CA SER A 149 -9.52 7.75 -16.95
C SER A 149 -10.57 6.67 -16.66
N VAL A 150 -10.20 5.61 -15.93
CA VAL A 150 -11.05 4.44 -15.67
C VAL A 150 -11.39 4.39 -14.19
N GLN A 151 -12.68 4.35 -13.86
CA GLN A 151 -13.13 4.11 -12.49
C GLN A 151 -13.05 2.60 -12.20
N PRO A 152 -12.52 2.20 -11.03
CA PRO A 152 -12.66 0.82 -10.59
C PRO A 152 -14.14 0.48 -10.38
N HIS A 153 -14.51 -0.74 -10.70
CA HIS A 153 -15.86 -1.26 -10.45
C HIS A 153 -15.78 -2.51 -9.59
N HIS A 154 -16.81 -2.75 -8.78
CA HIS A 154 -16.90 -3.97 -7.99
C HIS A 154 -18.34 -4.36 -7.68
N GLN A 155 -18.56 -5.66 -7.53
CA GLN A 155 -19.80 -6.23 -6.99
C GLN A 155 -19.47 -6.96 -5.70
N TRP A 156 -19.61 -6.26 -4.58
CA TRP A 156 -19.28 -6.78 -3.26
C TRP A 156 -20.43 -6.54 -2.27
N PRO A 157 -20.83 -7.54 -1.46
CA PRO A 157 -21.87 -7.32 -0.46
C PRO A 157 -21.42 -6.38 0.65
N ALA A 158 -22.22 -5.35 0.96
CA ALA A 158 -21.94 -4.35 2.00
C ALA A 158 -21.73 -4.95 3.41
N SER A 159 -22.25 -6.14 3.67
CA SER A 159 -22.13 -6.83 4.95
C SER A 159 -20.78 -7.51 5.17
N GLN A 160 -19.90 -7.58 4.16
CA GLN A 160 -18.65 -8.34 4.22
C GLN A 160 -17.43 -7.43 4.32
N LYS A 161 -17.11 -7.04 5.55
CA LYS A 161 -15.87 -6.33 5.89
C LYS A 161 -14.91 -7.28 6.59
N LEU A 162 -14.05 -7.92 5.80
CA LEU A 162 -13.18 -9.03 6.25
C LEU A 162 -11.69 -8.71 6.23
N PHE A 163 -11.31 -7.63 5.56
CA PHE A 163 -9.92 -7.21 5.39
C PHE A 163 -9.84 -5.69 5.45
N THR A 164 -8.63 -5.13 5.55
CA THR A 164 -8.42 -3.68 5.37
C THR A 164 -7.89 -3.42 3.98
N LEU A 165 -8.45 -2.44 3.28
CA LEU A 165 -7.94 -1.97 2.00
C LEU A 165 -7.19 -0.66 2.20
N ASP A 166 -5.93 -0.64 1.80
CA ASP A 166 -5.13 0.56 1.62
C ASP A 166 -4.97 0.82 0.11
N VAL A 167 -5.09 2.07 -0.32
CA VAL A 167 -5.02 2.47 -1.71
C VAL A 167 -3.91 3.49 -1.91
N MET A 168 -3.08 3.24 -2.91
CA MET A 168 -2.16 4.20 -3.46
C MET A 168 -2.58 4.56 -4.88
N TYR A 169 -3.06 5.78 -5.06
CA TYR A 169 -3.54 6.29 -6.34
C TYR A 169 -2.48 7.16 -7.01
N LEU A 170 -1.96 6.68 -8.13
CA LEU A 170 -0.97 7.36 -8.97
C LEU A 170 -1.62 7.76 -10.27
N HIS A 171 -1.58 9.04 -10.64
CA HIS A 171 -2.29 9.49 -11.85
C HIS A 171 -1.61 10.66 -12.53
N ASP A 172 -2.04 10.93 -13.77
CA ASP A 172 -1.72 12.13 -14.51
C ASP A 172 -2.56 13.31 -14.05
N LYS A 173 -2.10 14.53 -14.36
CA LYS A 173 -2.91 15.71 -14.09
C LYS A 173 -4.24 15.63 -14.85
N PRO A 174 -5.32 16.21 -14.30
CA PRO A 174 -6.58 16.32 -15.01
C PRO A 174 -6.38 17.02 -16.36
N GLY A 175 -7.02 16.47 -17.39
CA GLY A 175 -6.98 16.90 -18.78
C GLY A 175 -8.31 16.57 -19.47
N PRO A 176 -8.42 16.78 -20.78
CA PRO A 176 -9.67 16.56 -21.51
C PRO A 176 -10.10 15.08 -21.54
N ASP A 177 -9.14 14.16 -21.50
CA ASP A 177 -9.37 12.72 -21.70
C ASP A 177 -9.38 11.91 -20.39
N ASN A 178 -9.19 12.55 -19.24
CA ASN A 178 -9.17 11.88 -17.93
C ASN A 178 -9.90 12.68 -16.84
N CYS A 179 -10.31 11.99 -15.78
CA CYS A 179 -10.97 12.63 -14.64
C CYS A 179 -10.52 11.96 -13.34
N PRO A 180 -9.29 12.27 -12.86
CA PRO A 180 -8.75 11.64 -11.67
C PRO A 180 -9.64 11.76 -10.44
N GLN A 181 -10.40 12.86 -10.31
CA GLN A 181 -11.33 13.04 -9.20
C GLN A 181 -12.39 11.93 -9.16
N LYS A 182 -13.01 11.58 -10.29
CA LYS A 182 -14.01 10.51 -10.33
C LYS A 182 -13.43 9.15 -9.96
N VAL A 183 -12.18 8.91 -10.35
CA VAL A 183 -11.46 7.69 -10.00
C VAL A 183 -11.15 7.66 -8.50
N TYR A 184 -10.67 8.78 -7.95
CA TYR A 184 -10.42 8.93 -6.52
C TYR A 184 -11.70 8.68 -5.70
N ASP A 185 -12.81 9.31 -6.08
CA ASP A 185 -14.10 9.14 -5.40
C ASP A 185 -14.54 7.65 -5.41
N ALA A 186 -14.40 6.96 -6.54
CA ALA A 186 -14.70 5.53 -6.65
C ALA A 186 -13.74 4.64 -5.82
N LEU A 187 -12.47 5.02 -5.69
CA LEU A 187 -11.51 4.32 -4.83
C LEU A 187 -11.82 4.51 -3.34
N VAL A 188 -12.24 5.71 -2.94
CA VAL A 188 -12.70 6.00 -1.56
C VAL A 188 -13.95 5.18 -1.25
N GLU A 189 -14.94 5.17 -2.15
CA GLU A 189 -16.15 4.36 -2.00
C GLU A 189 -15.79 2.88 -1.82
N ALA A 190 -14.91 2.34 -2.67
CA ALA A 190 -14.46 0.95 -2.57
C ALA A 190 -13.76 0.66 -1.23
N LEU A 191 -12.90 1.57 -0.77
CA LEU A 191 -12.17 1.46 0.50
C LEU A 191 -13.13 1.44 1.70
N GLU A 192 -14.11 2.35 1.76
CA GLU A 192 -15.11 2.42 2.81
C GLU A 192 -16.03 1.19 2.83
N HIS A 193 -16.33 0.66 1.65
CA HIS A 193 -17.24 -0.47 1.46
C HIS A 193 -16.66 -1.79 1.97
N VAL A 194 -15.36 -2.04 1.76
CA VAL A 194 -14.75 -3.36 2.05
C VAL A 194 -13.93 -3.41 3.35
N SER A 195 -13.49 -2.26 3.88
CA SER A 195 -12.52 -2.25 4.98
C SER A 195 -13.16 -2.55 6.35
N GLU A 196 -12.63 -3.55 7.06
CA GLU A 196 -12.95 -3.89 8.46
C GLU A 196 -12.41 -2.84 9.44
N TYR A 197 -11.19 -2.37 9.20
CA TYR A 197 -10.54 -1.32 9.98
C TYR A 197 -10.31 -0.06 9.13
N GLU A 198 -9.77 1.00 9.74
CA GLU A 198 -9.39 2.23 9.04
C GLU A 198 -8.36 1.91 7.94
N GLY A 199 -8.80 2.02 6.69
CA GLY A 199 -7.96 1.94 5.49
C GLY A 199 -7.45 3.32 5.12
N TYR A 200 -6.28 3.38 4.47
CA TYR A 200 -5.69 4.65 4.04
C TYR A 200 -5.72 4.78 2.52
N ILE A 201 -5.98 6.00 2.03
CA ILE A 201 -5.80 6.36 0.63
C ILE A 201 -4.75 7.46 0.50
N PHE A 202 -3.77 7.24 -0.36
CA PHE A 202 -2.74 8.21 -0.71
C PHE A 202 -2.83 8.53 -2.20
N GLU A 203 -2.98 9.80 -2.54
CA GLU A 203 -3.02 10.30 -3.91
C GLU A 203 -1.69 10.99 -4.27
N SER A 204 -1.19 10.73 -5.48
CA SER A 204 -0.06 11.49 -6.04
C SER A 204 -0.21 11.70 -7.55
N GLY A 205 -0.42 12.96 -7.94
CA GLY A 205 -0.43 13.39 -9.33
C GLY A 205 0.97 13.75 -9.88
N GLN A 206 1.14 13.71 -11.21
CA GLN A 206 2.40 13.97 -11.95
C GLN A 206 2.95 15.43 -11.89
N GLY A 207 2.58 16.20 -10.86
CA GLY A 207 2.93 17.62 -10.69
C GLY A 207 3.94 17.94 -9.59
N LEU A 208 4.20 17.02 -8.67
CA LEU A 208 5.02 17.29 -7.49
C LEU A 208 6.44 16.76 -7.71
N THR A 209 7.37 17.67 -8.01
CA THR A 209 8.81 17.39 -8.24
C THR A 209 9.52 16.72 -7.06
N ALA A 210 8.93 16.73 -5.85
CA ALA A 210 9.45 16.08 -4.66
C ALA A 210 8.76 14.74 -4.30
N CYS A 211 7.52 14.50 -4.76
CA CYS A 211 6.64 13.46 -4.22
C CYS A 211 6.69 12.11 -4.96
N THR A 212 7.50 11.99 -6.01
CA THR A 212 7.56 10.78 -6.85
C THR A 212 8.83 9.95 -6.64
N SER A 213 9.58 10.19 -5.55
CA SER A 213 10.68 9.29 -5.19
C SER A 213 10.14 7.97 -4.63
N PRO A 214 10.82 6.84 -4.86
CA PRO A 214 10.49 5.56 -4.22
C PRO A 214 10.38 5.68 -2.69
N LEU A 215 11.11 6.63 -2.09
CA LEU A 215 11.07 6.96 -0.67
C LEU A 215 9.74 7.61 -0.24
N HIS A 216 9.11 8.44 -1.07
CA HIS A 216 7.79 9.00 -0.78
C HIS A 216 6.68 7.97 -0.98
N VAL A 217 6.76 7.19 -2.06
CA VAL A 217 5.87 6.04 -2.30
C VAL A 217 5.96 5.07 -1.12
N PHE A 218 7.19 4.76 -0.68
CA PHE A 218 7.44 3.99 0.52
C PHE A 218 6.94 4.66 1.79
N ALA A 219 7.14 5.97 1.99
CA ALA A 219 6.63 6.71 3.16
C ALA A 219 5.10 6.69 3.21
N ALA A 220 4.42 6.77 2.06
CA ALA A 220 2.97 6.63 1.97
C ALA A 220 2.52 5.22 2.35
N ILE A 221 3.12 4.18 1.75
CA ILE A 221 2.79 2.78 2.04
C ILE A 221 3.14 2.42 3.51
N THR A 222 4.25 2.93 4.06
CA THR A 222 4.65 2.70 5.46
C THR A 222 3.86 3.53 6.46
N SER A 223 3.44 4.76 6.15
CA SER A 223 2.57 5.56 7.02
C SER A 223 1.23 4.86 7.20
N SER A 224 0.67 4.31 6.11
CA SER A 224 -0.54 3.45 6.15
C SER A 224 -0.36 2.26 7.10
N ALA A 225 0.76 1.53 6.97
CA ALA A 225 1.00 0.29 7.70
C ALA A 225 1.47 0.50 9.15
N THR A 226 2.18 1.59 9.46
CA THR A 226 2.79 1.84 10.78
C THR A 226 1.79 2.44 11.78
N LEU A 227 0.80 3.22 11.32
CA LEU A 227 -0.27 3.67 12.21
C LEU A 227 -1.16 2.52 12.70
N CYS A 228 -1.36 1.48 11.87
CA CYS A 228 -2.13 0.29 12.25
C CYS A 228 -1.47 -0.51 13.38
N ALA A 229 -0.15 -0.64 13.35
CA ALA A 229 0.63 -1.41 14.30
C ALA A 229 0.60 -0.85 15.75
N ARG A 230 0.18 0.40 15.93
CA ARG A 230 0.13 1.08 17.24
C ARG A 230 -1.25 1.10 17.89
N ARG A 231 -2.31 0.70 17.20
CA ARG A 231 -3.71 0.85 17.67
C ARG A 231 -4.41 -0.45 18.07
N HIS A 232 -3.74 -1.60 17.99
CA HIS A 232 -4.29 -2.91 18.34
C HIS A 232 -3.40 -3.67 19.31
#